data_AF-A0AA87IK89-F1
#
_entry.id   AF-A0AA87IK89-F1
#
_cell.length_a   1.000
_cell.length_b   1.000
_cell.length_c   1.000
_cell.angle_alpha   90.00
_cell.angle_beta   90.00
_cell.angle_gamma   90.00
#
_symmetry.space_group_name_H-M   'P 1'
#
loop_
_entity.id
_entity.type
_entity.pdbx_description
1 polymer ?
#
loop_
_entity_poly.entity_id
_entity_poly.type
_entity_poly.pdbx_seq_one_letter_code
_entity_poly.pdbx_strand_id
1 'polypeptide(L)'
;MVASKFTVLAIIKAFFKEPFPEVYPFIKVPTLLLYAELPKSLDAARAKGIGQLRSHVEDVSVNAIEGSSHMVQWDEPEQTAAIIIKWLNEKS
;
A
#
# COMPACT_ATOMS: atom_id res chain seq x y z
N MET A 1 25.74 13.88 1.92
CA MET A 1 24.81 14.64 2.79
C MET A 1 24.48 13.75 3.98
N VAL A 2 24.79 14.15 5.21
CA VAL A 2 24.51 13.35 6.42
C VAL A 2 23.41 14.05 7.22
N ALA A 3 22.24 13.42 7.34
CA ALA A 3 21.14 13.96 8.15
C ALA A 3 21.42 13.73 9.64
N SER A 4 21.08 14.72 10.49
CA SER A 4 21.20 14.56 11.94
C SER A 4 20.18 13.53 12.46
N LYS A 5 20.49 12.85 13.57
CA LYS A 5 19.55 11.95 14.24
C LYS A 5 18.21 12.64 14.55
N PHE A 6 18.25 13.91 14.94
CA PHE A 6 17.06 14.71 15.20
C PHE A 6 16.19 14.85 13.93
N THR A 7 16.82 15.19 12.80
CA THR A 7 16.15 15.32 11.51
C THR A 7 15.51 14.00 11.06
N VAL A 8 16.22 12.87 11.18
CA VAL A 8 15.69 11.55 10.82
C VAL A 8 14.48 11.20 11.70
N LEU A 9 14.55 11.42 13.01
CA LEU A 9 13.43 11.17 13.92
C LEU A 9 12.23 12.08 13.66
N ALA A 10 12.46 13.34 13.29
CA ALA A 10 11.39 14.26 12.93
C ALA A 10 10.67 13.81 11.64
N ILE A 11 11.42 13.38 10.63
CA ILE A 11 10.88 12.82 9.39
C ILE A 11 10.05 11.57 9.68
N ILE A 12 10.60 10.61 10.42
CA ILE A 12 9.88 9.39 10.83
C ILE A 12 8.60 9.76 11.58
N LYS A 13 8.68 10.66 12.56
CA LYS A 13 7.50 11.14 13.29
C LYS A 13 6.46 11.76 12.37
N ALA A 14 6.85 12.56 11.38
CA ALA A 14 5.92 13.16 10.43
C ALA A 14 5.19 12.09 9.60
N PHE A 15 5.93 11.09 9.08
CA PHE A 15 5.34 9.94 8.37
C PHE A 15 4.31 9.16 9.20
N PHE A 16 4.50 9.09 10.52
CA PHE A 16 3.57 8.39 11.43
C PHE A 16 2.50 9.30 12.06
N LYS A 17 2.64 10.63 11.93
CA LYS A 17 1.77 11.60 12.62
C LYS A 17 0.69 12.16 11.71
N GLU A 18 0.93 12.26 10.40
CA GLU A 18 -0.12 12.67 9.46
C GLU A 18 -1.06 11.50 9.17
N PRO A 19 -2.35 11.58 9.54
CA PRO A 19 -3.32 10.56 9.23
C PRO A 19 -3.63 10.60 7.73
N PHE A 20 -2.90 9.80 6.95
CA PHE A 20 -3.19 9.55 5.55
C PHE A 20 -4.67 9.16 5.27
N PRO A 21 -5.44 8.53 6.19
CA PRO A 21 -6.87 8.28 5.95
C PRO A 21 -7.71 9.54 5.69
N GLU A 22 -7.28 10.72 6.14
CA GLU A 22 -8.00 11.98 5.88
C GLU A 22 -8.04 12.32 4.38
N VAL A 23 -7.11 11.79 3.58
CA VAL A 23 -7.11 12.03 2.13
C VAL A 23 -7.99 11.06 1.34
N TYR A 24 -8.39 9.92 1.91
CA TYR A 24 -9.14 8.89 1.19
C TYR A 24 -10.46 9.38 0.58
N PRO A 25 -11.27 10.23 1.25
CA PRO A 25 -12.50 10.75 0.67
C PRO A 25 -12.30 11.56 -0.63
N PHE A 26 -11.09 12.05 -0.88
CA PHE A 26 -10.75 12.84 -2.07
C PHE A 26 -10.25 11.98 -3.24
N ILE A 27 -10.01 10.68 -3.03
CA ILE A 27 -9.61 9.76 -4.10
C ILE A 27 -10.88 9.36 -4.88
N LYS A 28 -10.99 9.87 -6.11
CA LYS A 28 -12.15 9.64 -7.02
C LYS A 28 -11.82 8.78 -8.23
N VAL A 29 -10.63 8.19 -8.26
CA VAL A 29 -10.13 7.37 -9.37
C VAL A 29 -10.08 5.90 -8.97
N PRO A 30 -10.21 4.96 -9.92
CA PRO A 30 -9.94 3.55 -9.68
C PRO A 30 -8.56 3.37 -9.04
N THR A 31 -8.49 2.61 -7.96
CA THR A 31 -7.27 2.44 -7.16
C THR A 31 -6.92 0.96 -7.03
N LEU A 32 -5.66 0.62 -7.30
CA LEU A 32 -5.11 -0.71 -7.05
C LEU A 32 -4.18 -0.67 -5.84
N LEU A 33 -4.46 -1.50 -4.84
CA LEU A 33 -3.56 -1.78 -3.72
C LEU A 33 -2.91 -3.15 -3.92
N LEU A 34 -1.58 -3.17 -4.03
CA LEU A 34 -0.77 -4.37 -3.97
C LEU A 34 -0.02 -4.41 -2.63
N TYR A 35 -0.01 -5.56 -1.97
CA TYR A 35 0.66 -5.71 -0.68
C TYR A 35 1.32 -7.09 -0.53
N ALA A 36 2.35 -7.14 0.33
CA ALA A 36 3.09 -8.36 0.60
C ALA A 36 2.32 -9.33 1.49
N GLU A 37 2.37 -10.63 1.15
CA GLU A 37 1.69 -11.67 1.93
C GLU A 37 2.31 -11.87 3.32
N LEU A 38 3.63 -11.71 3.43
CA LEU A 38 4.39 -11.93 4.66
C LEU A 38 4.85 -10.60 5.28
N PRO A 39 5.13 -10.59 6.61
CA PRO A 39 4.81 -11.65 7.57
C PRO A 39 3.31 -11.68 7.92
N LYS A 40 2.81 -12.87 8.26
CA LYS A 40 1.41 -13.09 8.70
C LYS A 40 1.07 -12.36 10.01
N SER A 41 2.07 -12.06 10.83
CA SER A 41 1.89 -11.25 12.05
C SER A 41 1.29 -9.87 11.78
N LEU A 42 1.36 -9.36 10.54
CA LEU A 42 0.78 -8.09 10.13
C LEU A 42 -0.59 -8.23 9.46
N ASP A 43 -1.17 -9.43 9.36
CA ASP A 43 -2.47 -9.67 8.72
C ASP A 43 -3.58 -8.77 9.32
N ALA A 44 -3.61 -8.64 10.64
CA ALA A 44 -4.61 -7.81 11.32
C ALA A 44 -4.45 -6.32 10.99
N ALA A 45 -3.22 -5.83 10.90
CA ALA A 45 -2.94 -4.44 10.52
C ALA A 45 -3.31 -4.19 9.05
N ARG A 46 -3.01 -5.14 8.16
CA ARG A 46 -3.40 -5.09 6.74
C ARG A 46 -4.91 -5.09 6.58
N ALA A 47 -5.62 -5.98 7.25
CA ALA A 47 -7.08 -6.04 7.22
C ALA A 47 -7.71 -4.72 7.70
N LYS A 48 -7.17 -4.12 8.77
CA LYS A 48 -7.61 -2.80 9.24
C LYS A 48 -7.40 -1.71 8.20
N GLY A 49 -6.20 -1.61 7.62
CA GLY A 49 -5.89 -0.60 6.61
C GLY A 49 -6.71 -0.76 5.33
N ILE A 50 -6.86 -2.00 4.85
CA ILE A 50 -7.70 -2.33 3.69
C ILE A 50 -9.17 -1.96 3.96
N GLY A 51 -9.66 -2.25 5.16
CA GLY A 51 -11.01 -1.86 5.57
C GLY A 51 -11.21 -0.34 5.55
N GLN A 52 -10.25 0.42 6.10
CA GLN A 52 -10.26 1.88 6.06
C GLN A 52 -10.21 2.44 4.63
N LEU A 53 -9.43 1.84 3.75
CA LEU A 53 -9.35 2.26 2.35
C LEU A 53 -10.68 2.01 1.63
N ARG A 54 -11.23 0.80 1.74
CA ARG A 54 -12.50 0.39 1.11
C ARG A 54 -13.71 1.16 1.64
N SER A 55 -13.66 1.69 2.86
CA SER A 55 -14.78 2.47 3.41
C SER A 55 -14.83 3.90 2.88
N HIS A 56 -13.78 4.39 2.21
CA HIS A 56 -13.69 5.78 1.75
C HIS A 56 -13.44 5.93 0.25
N VAL A 57 -12.81 4.94 -0.39
CA VAL A 57 -12.54 4.92 -1.82
C VAL A 57 -13.50 3.92 -2.48
N GLU A 58 -14.27 4.39 -3.45
CA GLU A 58 -15.39 3.66 -4.04
C GLU A 58 -14.93 2.48 -4.93
N ASP A 59 -13.92 2.70 -5.76
CA ASP A 59 -13.38 1.68 -6.66
C ASP A 59 -11.95 1.29 -6.26
N VAL A 60 -11.85 0.24 -5.44
CA VAL A 60 -10.57 -0.30 -4.97
C VAL A 60 -10.43 -1.78 -5.30
N SER A 61 -9.41 -2.11 -6.07
CA SER A 61 -8.91 -3.47 -6.24
C SER A 61 -7.79 -3.73 -5.23
N VAL A 62 -7.82 -4.88 -4.56
CA VAL A 62 -6.85 -5.23 -3.52
C VAL A 62 -6.32 -6.62 -3.80
N ASN A 63 -5.01 -6.75 -4.01
CA ASN A 63 -4.36 -8.03 -4.28
C ASN A 63 -3.14 -8.22 -3.37
N ALA A 64 -3.05 -9.41 -2.77
CA ALA A 64 -1.81 -9.85 -2.15
C ALA A 64 -0.88 -10.39 -3.23
N ILE A 65 0.42 -10.18 -3.06
CA ILE A 65 1.46 -10.82 -3.86
C ILE A 65 1.96 -12.01 -3.05
N GLU A 66 1.61 -13.22 -3.48
CA GLU A 66 1.89 -14.46 -2.77
C GLU A 66 3.41 -14.66 -2.65
N GLY A 67 3.87 -15.18 -1.51
CA GLY A 67 5.30 -15.41 -1.26
C GLY A 67 6.14 -14.16 -0.96
N SER A 68 5.66 -12.96 -1.28
CA SER A 68 6.39 -11.71 -1.04
C SER A 68 6.39 -11.25 0.42
N SER A 69 7.41 -10.50 0.81
CA SER A 69 7.69 -10.09 2.20
C SER A 69 7.83 -8.57 2.39
N HIS A 70 8.67 -7.90 1.61
CA HIS A 70 9.04 -6.50 1.86
C HIS A 70 8.61 -5.62 0.69
N MET A 71 9.23 -5.85 -0.46
CA MET A 71 9.03 -5.05 -1.66
C MET A 71 8.51 -5.99 -2.73
N VAL A 72 7.20 -6.00 -2.94
CA VAL A 72 6.53 -6.97 -3.81
C VAL A 72 7.09 -6.98 -5.24
N GLN A 73 7.52 -5.81 -5.74
CA GLN A 73 8.12 -5.64 -7.06
C GLN A 73 9.57 -6.13 -7.15
N TRP A 74 10.22 -6.44 -6.03
CA TRP A 74 11.55 -7.04 -5.99
C TRP A 74 11.47 -8.53 -5.66
N ASP A 75 10.57 -8.89 -4.74
CA ASP A 75 10.38 -10.27 -4.32
C ASP A 75 9.74 -11.09 -5.46
N GLU A 76 8.68 -10.57 -6.09
CA GLU A 76 7.90 -11.25 -7.13
C GLU A 76 7.59 -10.30 -8.31
N PRO A 77 8.62 -9.91 -9.09
CA PRO A 77 8.48 -8.89 -10.13
C PRO A 77 7.51 -9.29 -11.25
N GLU A 78 7.56 -10.52 -11.73
CA GLU A 78 6.69 -11.00 -12.81
C GLU A 78 5.24 -11.06 -12.38
N GLN A 79 4.96 -11.57 -11.18
CA GLN A 79 3.60 -11.64 -10.63
C GLN A 79 3.04 -10.22 -10.41
N THR A 80 3.83 -9.33 -9.83
CA THR A 80 3.47 -7.93 -9.63
C THR A 80 3.12 -7.26 -10.96
N ALA A 81 3.98 -7.40 -11.97
CA ALA A 81 3.75 -6.83 -13.29
C ALA A 81 2.49 -7.40 -13.96
N ALA A 82 2.28 -8.71 -13.90
CA ALA A 82 1.11 -9.37 -14.48
C ALA A 82 -0.21 -8.84 -13.89
N ILE A 83 -0.26 -8.64 -12.58
CA ILE A 83 -1.45 -8.09 -11.90
C ILE A 83 -1.70 -6.64 -12.32
N ILE A 84 -0.66 -5.81 -12.41
CA ILE A 84 -0.79 -4.42 -12.86
C ILE A 84 -1.33 -4.36 -14.29
N ILE A 85 -0.73 -5.13 -15.22
CA ILE A 85 -1.13 -5.15 -16.63
C ILE A 85 -2.59 -5.61 -16.76
N LYS A 86 -2.96 -6.69 -16.05
CA LYS A 86 -4.34 -7.18 -16.04
C LYS A 86 -5.31 -6.11 -15.56
N TRP A 87 -5.01 -5.47 -14.43
CA TRP A 87 -5.86 -4.42 -13.87
C TRP A 87 -6.01 -3.22 -14.80
N LEU A 88 -4.92 -2.79 -15.45
CA LEU A 88 -4.97 -1.70 -16.44
C LEU A 88 -5.88 -2.05 -17.62
N ASN A 89 -5.83 -3.30 -18.11
CA ASN A 89 -6.69 -3.75 -19.21
C ASN A 89 -8.17 -3.86 -18.81
N GLU A 90 -8.47 -4.11 -17.53
CA GLU A 90 -9.84 -4.16 -17.00
C GLU A 90 -10.44 -2.76 -16.74
N LYS A 91 -9.59 -1.74 -16.55
CA LYS A 91 -9.98 -0.37 -16.21
C LYS A 91 -9.85 0.63 -17.37
N SER A 92 -9.29 0.20 -18.51
CA SER A 92 -9.18 0.99 -19.74
C SER A 92 -10.50 1.05 -20.52
#